data_AF-A0A538THX6-F1
#
_entry.id   AF-A0A538THX6-F1
#
_cell.length_a   1.000
_cell.length_b   1.000
_cell.length_c   1.000
_cell.angle_alpha   90.00
_cell.angle_beta   90.00
_cell.angle_gamma   90.00
#
_symmetry.space_group_name_H-M   'P 1'
#
loop_
_entity.id
_entity.type
_entity.pdbx_description
1 polymer ?
#
loop_
_entity_poly.entity_id
_entity_poly.type
_entity_poly.pdbx_seq_one_letter_code
_entity_poly.pdbx_strand_id
1 'polypeptide(L)'
;MTAAAARPVTSSASSNGYGAFLTEILSDRDRFFTEVAEDKGLRGKLVHALWTLVGLSALYGAATGAYASPAQAVSSALKLPLLFLGTLAICFPGFFVIQVLVGSRLRLLQVLTLVLGALSLSAILLAAAVPITVFFLSTGANYYFLTLLHVVIVLGAGLVGMAALHDGLASACEKRGVYPKKAMTIMKVWAVLFAFVGIQMAWNFQPFVGDRSQPFQLFRHNEGNFYTAVVYSLGRLAHDEEKAPQVAPSGTLRPGVGGLLELRERSSTDSSGVPTR
;
A
#
# COMPACT_ATOMS: atom_id res chain seq x y z
N MET A 1 12.65 56.00 -25.97
CA MET A 1 12.36 55.04 -24.88
C MET A 1 11.01 54.41 -25.19
N THR A 2 11.04 53.27 -25.88
CA THR A 2 9.87 52.57 -26.42
C THR A 2 9.25 51.68 -25.34
N ALA A 3 7.99 51.96 -24.99
CA ALA A 3 7.22 51.18 -24.04
C ALA A 3 6.89 49.80 -24.64
N ALA A 4 7.29 48.73 -23.96
CA ALA A 4 6.93 47.37 -24.30
C ALA A 4 5.45 47.14 -23.96
N ALA A 5 4.63 46.87 -24.99
CA ALA A 5 3.23 46.52 -24.82
C ALA A 5 3.10 45.16 -24.10
N ALA A 6 2.45 45.16 -22.94
CA ALA A 6 2.07 43.94 -22.24
C ALA A 6 1.09 43.14 -23.11
N ARG A 7 1.49 41.92 -23.50
CA ARG A 7 0.60 40.99 -24.19
C ARG A 7 -0.53 40.58 -23.25
N PRO A 8 -1.80 40.60 -23.69
CA PRO A 8 -2.89 40.07 -22.90
C PRO A 8 -2.70 38.56 -22.75
N VAL A 9 -2.76 38.07 -21.51
CA VAL A 9 -2.83 36.63 -21.21
C VAL A 9 -4.15 36.14 -21.78
N THR A 10 -4.10 35.53 -22.94
CA THR A 10 -5.25 34.86 -23.56
C THR A 10 -5.70 33.74 -22.64
N SER A 11 -6.88 33.90 -22.06
CA SER A 11 -7.71 32.85 -21.45
C SER A 11 -7.65 31.58 -22.32
N SER A 12 -6.92 30.56 -21.88
CA SER A 12 -6.82 29.30 -22.60
C SER A 12 -8.15 28.55 -22.51
N ALA A 13 -8.64 28.15 -23.68
CA ALA A 13 -9.82 27.34 -23.89
C ALA A 13 -9.87 26.12 -22.95
N SER A 14 -11.09 25.68 -22.58
CA SER A 14 -11.29 24.43 -21.85
C SER A 14 -10.70 23.27 -22.66
N SER A 15 -9.48 22.88 -22.35
CA SER A 15 -8.86 21.71 -22.96
C SER A 15 -9.51 20.49 -22.32
N ASN A 16 -10.42 19.84 -23.04
CA ASN A 16 -11.03 18.57 -22.61
C ASN A 16 -10.04 17.38 -22.70
N GLY A 17 -8.74 17.62 -22.52
CA GLY A 17 -7.68 16.65 -22.75
C GLY A 17 -7.00 16.18 -21.47
N TYR A 18 -6.30 15.06 -21.55
CA TYR A 18 -5.53 14.48 -20.45
C TYR A 18 -4.52 15.48 -19.82
N GLY A 19 -3.85 16.29 -20.65
CA GLY A 19 -2.91 17.31 -20.17
C GLY A 19 -3.58 18.39 -19.30
N ALA A 20 -4.83 18.75 -19.61
CA ALA A 20 -5.60 19.69 -18.80
C ALA A 20 -5.94 19.09 -17.44
N PHE A 21 -6.38 17.84 -17.43
CA PHE A 21 -6.64 17.10 -16.21
C PHE A 21 -5.38 17.04 -15.31
N LEU A 22 -4.20 16.77 -15.89
CA LEU A 22 -2.95 16.76 -15.13
C LEU A 22 -2.60 18.14 -14.56
N THR A 23 -2.73 19.21 -15.35
CA THR A 23 -2.49 20.58 -14.87
C THR A 23 -3.47 20.95 -13.76
N GLU A 24 -4.74 20.61 -13.90
CA GLU A 24 -5.76 20.88 -12.90
C GLU A 24 -5.50 20.11 -11.60
N ILE A 25 -5.16 18.82 -11.65
CA ILE A 25 -4.96 18.03 -10.44
C ILE A 25 -3.64 18.34 -9.72
N LEU A 26 -2.61 18.81 -10.45
CA LEU A 26 -1.29 19.13 -9.90
C LEU A 26 -1.16 20.59 -9.47
N SER A 27 -1.60 21.52 -10.33
CA SER A 27 -1.38 22.95 -10.15
C SER A 27 -2.63 23.68 -9.66
N ASP A 28 -3.81 23.37 -10.24
CA ASP A 28 -5.06 24.11 -9.98
C ASP A 28 -6.11 23.24 -9.29
N ARG A 29 -5.72 22.58 -8.19
CA ARG A 29 -6.55 21.59 -7.49
C ARG A 29 -7.94 22.12 -7.18
N ASP A 30 -8.02 23.33 -6.62
CA ASP A 30 -9.29 24.00 -6.33
C ASP A 30 -10.23 24.03 -7.53
N ARG A 31 -9.68 24.28 -8.73
CA ARG A 31 -10.45 24.30 -9.97
C ARG A 31 -10.95 22.91 -10.33
N PHE A 32 -10.11 21.87 -10.22
CA PHE A 32 -10.55 20.49 -10.42
C PHE A 32 -11.75 20.14 -9.52
N PHE A 33 -11.60 20.34 -8.20
CA PHE A 33 -12.63 20.01 -7.21
C PHE A 33 -13.91 20.83 -7.41
N THR A 34 -13.76 22.12 -7.73
CA THR A 34 -14.89 23.02 -7.98
C THR A 34 -15.66 22.62 -9.24
N GLU A 35 -14.97 22.35 -10.35
CA GLU A 35 -15.63 21.96 -11.61
C GLU A 35 -16.34 20.60 -11.49
N VAL A 36 -15.76 19.64 -10.75
CA VAL A 36 -16.43 18.36 -10.47
C VAL A 36 -17.69 18.56 -9.62
N ALA A 37 -17.63 19.41 -8.59
CA ALA A 37 -18.81 19.77 -7.79
C ALA A 37 -19.89 20.51 -8.60
N GLU A 38 -19.51 21.17 -9.70
CA GLU A 38 -20.41 21.83 -10.66
C GLU A 38 -20.90 20.92 -11.79
N ASP A 39 -20.59 19.61 -11.76
CA ASP A 39 -20.97 18.64 -12.80
C ASP A 39 -20.36 18.97 -14.18
N LYS A 40 -19.24 19.70 -14.20
CA LYS A 40 -18.52 20.09 -15.44
C LYS A 40 -17.51 19.03 -15.85
N GLY A 41 -17.67 18.47 -17.04
CA GLY A 41 -16.72 17.52 -17.62
C GLY A 41 -16.58 16.21 -16.85
N LEU A 42 -17.58 15.84 -16.05
CA LEU A 42 -17.48 14.80 -15.02
C LEU A 42 -16.97 13.45 -15.55
N ARG A 43 -17.56 12.96 -16.65
CA ARG A 43 -17.16 11.69 -17.27
C ARG A 43 -15.72 11.69 -17.75
N GLY A 44 -15.26 12.79 -18.34
CA GLY A 44 -13.88 12.94 -18.80
C GLY A 44 -12.90 12.90 -17.63
N LYS A 45 -13.17 13.70 -16.59
CA LYS A 45 -12.35 13.73 -15.36
C LYS A 45 -12.31 12.37 -14.65
N LEU A 46 -13.45 11.68 -14.58
CA LEU A 46 -13.55 10.34 -14.02
C LEU A 46 -12.65 9.34 -14.76
N VAL A 47 -12.74 9.31 -16.09
CA VAL A 47 -11.95 8.40 -16.94
C VAL A 47 -10.47 8.73 -16.85
N HIS A 48 -10.08 10.01 -16.91
CA HIS A 48 -8.69 10.42 -16.75
C HIS A 48 -8.14 10.04 -15.37
N ALA A 49 -8.88 10.32 -14.29
CA ALA A 49 -8.47 9.96 -12.93
C ALA A 49 -8.32 8.44 -12.78
N LEU A 50 -9.24 7.65 -13.33
CA LEU A 50 -9.16 6.19 -13.28
C LEU A 50 -7.94 5.66 -14.04
N TRP A 51 -7.70 6.12 -15.27
CA TRP A 51 -6.55 5.68 -16.07
C TRP A 51 -5.22 6.12 -15.45
N THR A 52 -5.14 7.34 -14.92
CA THR A 52 -3.96 7.81 -14.18
C THR A 52 -3.71 6.96 -12.95
N LEU A 53 -4.75 6.67 -12.15
CA LEU A 53 -4.64 5.81 -10.98
C LEU A 53 -4.11 4.42 -11.38
N VAL A 54 -4.75 3.75 -12.33
CA VAL A 54 -4.38 2.39 -12.74
C VAL A 54 -2.97 2.36 -13.35
N GLY A 55 -2.68 3.24 -14.31
CA GLY A 55 -1.40 3.23 -15.02
C GLY A 55 -0.21 3.58 -14.13
N LEU A 56 -0.32 4.64 -13.34
CA LEU A 56 0.80 5.13 -12.53
C LEU A 56 1.03 4.28 -11.28
N SER A 57 -0.03 3.77 -10.65
CA SER A 57 0.14 2.80 -9.55
C SER A 57 0.67 1.46 -10.07
N ALA A 58 0.29 1.00 -11.26
CA ALA A 58 0.89 -0.18 -11.86
C ALA A 58 2.39 0.02 -12.13
N LEU A 59 2.79 1.18 -12.65
CA LEU A 59 4.20 1.52 -12.87
C LEU A 59 5.00 1.48 -11.56
N TYR A 60 4.50 2.09 -10.49
CA TYR A 60 5.17 2.04 -9.18
C TYR A 60 5.17 0.63 -8.57
N GLY A 61 4.08 -0.12 -8.74
CA GLY A 61 3.99 -1.52 -8.33
C GLY A 61 5.04 -2.39 -9.04
N ALA A 62 5.25 -2.19 -10.34
CA ALA A 62 6.30 -2.87 -11.10
C ALA A 62 7.69 -2.57 -10.53
N ALA A 63 8.00 -1.29 -10.26
CA ALA A 63 9.27 -0.89 -9.67
C ALA A 63 9.49 -1.52 -8.29
N THR A 64 8.42 -1.61 -7.48
CA THR A 64 8.47 -2.23 -6.15
C THR A 64 8.79 -3.73 -6.23
N GLY A 65 8.12 -4.46 -7.13
CA GLY A 65 8.31 -5.91 -7.29
C GLY A 65 9.56 -6.32 -8.07
N ALA A 66 10.18 -5.39 -8.80
CA ALA A 66 11.41 -5.62 -9.55
C ALA A 66 12.60 -6.01 -8.67
N TYR A 67 12.52 -5.77 -7.35
CA TYR A 67 13.55 -6.21 -6.41
C TYR A 67 13.75 -7.72 -6.43
N ALA A 68 12.67 -8.51 -6.41
CA ALA A 68 12.74 -9.96 -6.29
C ALA A 68 12.86 -10.66 -7.66
N SER A 69 11.95 -10.39 -8.60
CA SER A 69 11.94 -11.01 -9.92
C SER A 69 11.03 -10.26 -10.91
N PRO A 70 11.18 -10.47 -12.23
CA PRO A 70 10.25 -9.93 -13.22
C PRO A 70 8.81 -10.40 -13.03
N ALA A 71 8.61 -11.65 -12.60
CA ALA A 71 7.28 -12.18 -12.27
C ALA A 71 6.65 -11.43 -11.08
N GLN A 72 7.46 -11.11 -10.06
CA GLN A 72 7.04 -10.31 -8.91
C GLN A 72 6.72 -8.86 -9.30
N ALA A 73 7.47 -8.28 -10.24
CA ALA A 73 7.17 -6.96 -10.80
C ALA A 73 5.79 -6.92 -11.46
N VAL A 74 5.47 -7.87 -12.33
CA VAL A 74 4.15 -7.97 -12.98
C VAL A 74 3.05 -8.19 -11.94
N SER A 75 3.25 -9.11 -10.99
CA SER A 75 2.29 -9.36 -9.92
C SER A 75 1.98 -8.09 -9.12
N SER A 76 3.02 -7.33 -8.75
CA SER A 76 2.89 -6.11 -7.95
C SER A 76 2.30 -4.94 -8.73
N ALA A 77 2.60 -4.86 -10.02
CA ALA A 77 1.98 -3.91 -10.95
C ALA A 77 0.47 -4.10 -11.05
N LEU A 78 -0.03 -5.34 -10.97
CA LEU A 78 -1.47 -5.62 -10.96
C LEU A 78 -2.09 -5.41 -9.57
N LYS A 79 -1.38 -5.81 -8.51
CA LYS A 79 -1.89 -5.72 -7.14
C LYS A 79 -2.07 -4.28 -6.65
N LEU A 80 -1.20 -3.35 -7.02
CA LEU A 80 -1.26 -2.00 -6.47
C LEU A 80 -2.51 -1.20 -6.95
N PRO A 81 -2.88 -1.22 -8.25
CA PRO A 81 -4.17 -0.70 -8.68
C PRO A 81 -5.36 -1.38 -7.98
N LEU A 82 -5.31 -2.71 -7.84
CA LEU A 82 -6.36 -3.48 -7.15
C LEU A 82 -6.46 -3.12 -5.66
N LEU A 83 -5.35 -2.77 -5.01
CA LEU A 83 -5.35 -2.28 -3.64
C LEU A 83 -6.15 -0.99 -3.53
N PHE A 84 -5.87 0.01 -4.36
CA PHE A 84 -6.57 1.28 -4.32
C PHE A 84 -8.05 1.13 -4.69
N LEU A 85 -8.35 0.42 -5.78
CA LEU A 85 -9.72 0.24 -6.26
C LEU A 85 -10.54 -0.68 -5.34
N GLY A 86 -9.94 -1.73 -4.78
CA GLY A 86 -10.58 -2.62 -3.82
C GLY A 86 -10.89 -1.90 -2.50
N THR A 87 -9.94 -1.12 -1.99
CA THR A 87 -10.16 -0.29 -0.79
C THR A 87 -11.29 0.72 -1.03
N LEU A 88 -11.30 1.36 -2.20
CA LEU A 88 -12.39 2.25 -2.61
C LEU A 88 -13.72 1.51 -2.69
N ALA A 89 -13.79 0.36 -3.36
CA ALA A 89 -15.01 -0.43 -3.51
C ALA A 89 -15.62 -0.83 -2.15
N ILE A 90 -14.78 -1.15 -1.17
CA ILE A 90 -15.22 -1.50 0.19
C ILE A 90 -15.69 -0.26 0.97
N CYS A 91 -14.92 0.84 0.93
CA CYS A 91 -15.16 2.00 1.81
C CYS A 91 -16.16 3.01 1.23
N PHE A 92 -16.35 3.04 -0.09
CA PHE A 92 -17.16 4.04 -0.79
C PHE A 92 -18.67 3.95 -0.54
N PRO A 93 -19.31 2.76 -0.53
CA PRO A 93 -20.76 2.67 -0.33
C PRO A 93 -21.23 3.30 0.99
N GLY A 94 -20.55 2.96 2.09
CA GLY A 94 -20.85 3.51 3.41
C GLY A 94 -20.63 5.02 3.48
N PHE A 95 -19.52 5.49 2.89
CA PHE A 95 -19.24 6.93 2.78
C PHE A 95 -20.36 7.68 2.07
N PHE A 96 -20.77 7.21 0.88
CA PHE A 96 -21.81 7.86 0.10
C PHE A 96 -23.16 7.89 0.82
N VAL A 97 -23.57 6.80 1.48
CA VAL A 97 -24.84 6.77 2.22
C VAL A 97 -24.84 7.77 3.37
N ILE A 98 -23.81 7.77 4.22
CA ILE A 98 -23.70 8.69 5.36
C ILE A 98 -23.64 10.15 4.87
N GLN A 99 -22.90 10.39 3.79
CA GLN A 99 -22.77 11.68 3.12
C GLN A 99 -24.14 12.24 2.68
N VAL A 100 -25.01 11.40 2.10
CA VAL A 100 -26.38 11.76 1.73
C VAL A 100 -27.25 12.01 2.96
N LEU A 101 -27.17 11.16 4.00
CA LEU A 101 -27.94 11.31 5.25
C LEU A 101 -27.62 12.62 5.99
N VAL A 102 -26.39 13.10 5.90
CA VAL A 102 -25.97 14.39 6.49
C VAL A 102 -26.37 15.59 5.62
N GLY A 103 -26.98 15.35 4.46
CA GLY A 103 -27.54 16.38 3.59
C GLY A 103 -26.58 16.92 2.54
N SER A 104 -25.55 16.16 2.16
CA SER A 104 -24.72 16.52 1.00
C SER A 104 -25.56 16.54 -0.27
N ARG A 105 -25.36 17.58 -1.08
CA ARG A 105 -26.06 17.73 -2.37
C ARG A 105 -25.27 17.18 -3.56
N LEU A 106 -24.12 16.55 -3.32
CA LEU A 106 -23.28 15.95 -4.37
C LEU A 106 -23.87 14.62 -4.86
N ARG A 107 -23.86 14.43 -6.17
CA ARG A 107 -24.24 13.17 -6.84
C ARG A 107 -23.17 12.10 -6.66
N LEU A 108 -23.58 10.83 -6.77
CA LEU A 108 -22.67 9.66 -6.67
C LEU A 108 -21.42 9.81 -7.54
N LEU A 109 -21.60 10.16 -8.82
CA LEU A 109 -20.49 10.32 -9.76
C LEU A 109 -19.57 11.49 -9.39
N GLN A 110 -20.09 12.57 -8.80
CA GLN A 110 -19.27 13.69 -8.33
C GLN A 110 -18.38 13.23 -7.18
N VAL A 111 -18.96 12.62 -6.15
CA VAL A 111 -18.20 12.09 -5.01
C VAL A 111 -17.15 11.07 -5.47
N LEU A 112 -17.55 10.15 -6.36
CA LEU A 112 -16.63 9.16 -6.94
C LEU A 112 -15.47 9.81 -7.70
N THR A 113 -15.75 10.83 -8.51
CA THR A 113 -14.73 11.54 -9.30
C THR A 113 -13.79 12.34 -8.41
N LEU A 114 -14.29 12.94 -7.33
CA LEU A 114 -13.47 13.63 -6.34
C LEU A 114 -12.50 12.67 -5.64
N VAL A 115 -13.01 11.52 -5.19
CA VAL A 115 -12.18 10.49 -4.53
C VAL A 115 -11.17 9.90 -5.52
N LEU A 116 -11.57 9.56 -6.75
CA LEU A 116 -10.64 9.08 -7.78
C LEU A 116 -9.61 10.15 -8.17
N GLY A 117 -9.97 11.43 -8.16
CA GLY A 117 -9.03 12.54 -8.34
C GLY A 117 -7.93 12.52 -7.28
N ALA A 118 -8.31 12.38 -6.01
CA ALA A 118 -7.36 12.27 -4.90
C ALA A 118 -6.49 11.00 -4.96
N LEU A 119 -7.06 9.86 -5.34
CA LEU A 119 -6.30 8.62 -5.53
C LEU A 119 -5.35 8.70 -6.74
N SER A 120 -5.78 9.32 -7.84
CA SER A 120 -4.92 9.52 -9.02
C SER A 120 -3.74 10.44 -8.70
N LEU A 121 -3.95 11.48 -7.90
CA LEU A 121 -2.86 12.30 -7.36
C LEU A 121 -1.90 11.49 -6.50
N SER A 122 -2.40 10.59 -5.65
CA SER A 122 -1.55 9.66 -4.89
C SER A 122 -0.69 8.83 -5.85
N ALA A 123 -1.28 8.31 -6.93
CA ALA A 123 -0.57 7.54 -7.95
C ALA A 123 0.47 8.37 -8.72
N ILE A 124 0.20 9.66 -8.98
CA ILE A 124 1.20 10.57 -9.59
C ILE A 124 2.42 10.73 -8.67
N LEU A 125 2.20 10.91 -7.37
CA LEU A 125 3.29 11.01 -6.39
C LEU A 125 4.09 9.71 -6.28
N LEU A 126 3.41 8.57 -6.32
CA LEU A 126 4.07 7.26 -6.39
C LEU A 126 4.93 7.15 -7.66
N ALA A 127 4.39 7.48 -8.84
CA ALA A 127 5.15 7.46 -10.08
C ALA A 127 6.36 8.39 -10.06
N ALA A 128 6.24 9.57 -9.44
CA ALA A 128 7.36 10.49 -9.25
C ALA A 128 8.49 9.91 -8.38
N ALA A 129 8.18 8.95 -7.50
CA ALA A 129 9.15 8.27 -6.66
C ALA A 129 9.81 7.04 -7.31
N VAL A 130 9.33 6.58 -8.49
CA VAL A 130 9.93 5.46 -9.25
C VAL A 130 11.43 5.64 -9.52
N PRO A 131 11.94 6.78 -10.01
CA PRO A 131 13.39 6.92 -10.21
C PRO A 131 14.18 6.76 -8.90
N ILE A 132 13.62 7.17 -7.77
CA ILE A 132 14.25 7.02 -6.44
C ILE A 132 14.34 5.53 -6.09
N THR A 133 13.25 4.77 -6.26
CA THR A 133 13.24 3.33 -5.94
C THR A 133 14.15 2.53 -6.86
N VAL A 134 14.18 2.85 -8.15
CA VAL A 134 15.07 2.20 -9.14
C VAL A 134 16.55 2.51 -8.85
N PHE A 135 16.88 3.73 -8.41
CA PHE A 135 18.24 4.09 -8.02
C PHE A 135 18.72 3.20 -6.86
N PHE A 136 17.98 3.13 -5.76
CA PHE A 136 18.37 2.30 -4.61
C PHE A 136 18.36 0.80 -4.91
N LEU A 137 17.46 0.34 -5.78
CA LEU A 137 17.47 -1.02 -6.31
C LEU A 137 18.79 -1.32 -7.04
N SER A 138 19.24 -0.40 -7.89
CA SER A 138 20.44 -0.56 -8.72
C SER A 138 21.74 -0.47 -7.91
N THR A 139 21.77 0.33 -6.84
CA THR A 139 22.90 0.42 -5.91
C THR A 139 23.04 -0.82 -5.00
N GLY A 140 22.13 -1.79 -5.08
CA GLY A 140 22.21 -3.03 -4.30
C GLY A 140 21.71 -2.86 -2.86
N ALA A 141 20.76 -1.97 -2.62
CA ALA A 141 20.20 -1.79 -1.29
C ALA A 141 19.59 -3.08 -0.72
N ASN A 142 19.67 -3.22 0.61
CA ASN A 142 19.13 -4.40 1.30
C ASN A 142 17.59 -4.41 1.29
N TYR A 143 17.02 -5.61 1.45
CA TYR A 143 15.57 -5.84 1.43
C TYR A 143 14.79 -5.00 2.45
N TYR A 144 15.30 -4.90 3.68
CA TYR A 144 14.63 -4.18 4.77
C TYR A 144 14.56 -2.68 4.50
N PHE A 145 15.67 -2.10 4.03
CA PHE A 145 15.74 -0.69 3.64
C PHE A 145 14.76 -0.39 2.50
N LEU A 146 14.75 -1.19 1.44
CA LEU A 146 13.83 -1.00 0.34
C LEU A 146 12.38 -1.15 0.80
N THR A 147 12.07 -2.15 1.62
CA THR A 147 10.72 -2.34 2.16
C THR A 147 10.27 -1.10 2.94
N LEU A 148 11.10 -0.58 3.84
CA LEU A 148 10.79 0.62 4.62
C LEU A 148 10.62 1.86 3.73
N LEU A 149 11.49 2.03 2.73
CA LEU A 149 11.42 3.13 1.76
C LEU A 149 10.06 3.12 1.03
N HIS A 150 9.62 1.96 0.52
CA HIS A 150 8.33 1.86 -0.16
C HIS A 150 7.16 2.15 0.78
N VAL A 151 7.23 1.71 2.04
CA VAL A 151 6.20 2.02 3.06
C VAL A 151 6.09 3.53 3.28
N VAL A 152 7.21 4.22 3.46
CA VAL A 152 7.23 5.68 3.65
C VAL A 152 6.69 6.42 2.42
N ILE A 153 7.10 6.02 1.21
CA ILE A 153 6.63 6.64 -0.03
C ILE A 153 5.12 6.44 -0.21
N VAL A 154 4.62 5.22 0.00
CA VAL A 154 3.19 4.91 -0.15
C VAL A 154 2.34 5.62 0.89
N LEU A 155 2.79 5.63 2.15
CA LEU A 155 2.10 6.37 3.21
C LEU A 155 2.08 7.87 2.93
N GLY A 156 3.22 8.45 2.56
CA GLY A 156 3.32 9.88 2.23
C GLY A 156 2.42 10.26 1.04
N ALA A 157 2.46 9.49 -0.05
CA ALA A 157 1.61 9.74 -1.22
C ALA A 157 0.11 9.64 -0.88
N GLY A 158 -0.29 8.63 -0.11
CA GLY A 158 -1.67 8.46 0.34
C GLY A 158 -2.16 9.61 1.23
N LEU A 159 -1.33 10.06 2.19
CA LEU A 159 -1.65 11.20 3.05
C LEU A 159 -1.83 12.49 2.26
N VAL A 160 -0.94 12.77 1.31
CA VAL A 160 -1.05 13.97 0.45
C VAL A 160 -2.30 13.90 -0.44
N GLY A 161 -2.63 12.73 -0.99
CA GLY A 161 -3.86 12.53 -1.76
C GLY A 161 -5.11 12.78 -0.91
N MET A 162 -5.16 12.24 0.31
CA MET A 162 -6.28 12.44 1.23
C MET A 162 -6.40 13.89 1.72
N ALA A 163 -5.28 14.57 1.97
CA ALA A 163 -5.27 15.99 2.29
C ALA A 163 -5.86 16.81 1.13
N ALA A 164 -5.48 16.52 -0.11
CA ALA A 164 -6.05 17.19 -1.28
C ALA A 164 -7.57 16.95 -1.42
N LEU A 165 -8.07 15.75 -1.10
CA LEU A 165 -9.51 15.48 -1.05
C LEU A 165 -10.21 16.35 0.01
N HIS A 166 -9.60 16.45 1.19
CA HIS A 166 -10.13 17.25 2.28
C HIS A 166 -10.25 18.72 1.87
N ASP A 167 -9.18 19.29 1.32
CA ASP A 167 -9.13 20.69 0.91
C ASP A 167 -10.12 20.97 -0.24
N GLY A 168 -10.23 20.04 -1.19
CA GLY A 168 -11.21 20.11 -2.27
C GLY A 168 -12.66 20.13 -1.79
N LEU A 169 -13.01 19.28 -0.83
CA LEU A 169 -14.34 19.28 -0.20
C LEU A 169 -14.56 20.51 0.68
N ALA A 170 -13.52 21.03 1.33
CA ALA A 170 -13.60 22.27 2.12
C ALA A 170 -13.90 23.48 1.24
N SER A 171 -13.22 23.59 0.10
CA SER A 171 -13.49 24.60 -0.94
C SER A 171 -14.95 24.54 -1.43
N ALA A 172 -15.50 23.33 -1.63
CA ALA A 172 -16.91 23.12 -2.01
C ALA A 172 -17.91 23.49 -0.89
N CYS A 173 -17.51 23.34 0.38
CA CYS A 173 -18.30 23.79 1.53
C CYS A 173 -18.37 25.31 1.59
N GLU A 174 -17.22 25.99 1.54
CA GLU A 174 -17.12 27.45 1.72
C GLU A 174 -17.73 28.24 0.58
N LYS A 175 -17.43 27.87 -0.67
CA LYS A 175 -17.82 28.67 -1.83
C LYS A 175 -19.28 28.49 -2.22
N ARG A 176 -19.92 27.38 -1.83
CA ARG A 176 -21.21 26.97 -2.43
C ARG A 176 -22.25 26.43 -1.44
N GLY A 177 -21.90 26.08 -0.19
CA GLY A 177 -22.84 25.49 0.76
C GLY A 177 -23.44 24.14 0.31
N VAL A 178 -22.86 23.52 -0.72
CA VAL A 178 -23.30 22.23 -1.31
C VAL A 178 -22.86 21.06 -0.43
N TYR A 179 -21.75 21.26 0.29
CA TYR A 179 -21.18 20.30 1.23
C TYR A 179 -21.33 20.82 2.67
N PRO A 180 -22.02 20.12 3.58
CA PRO A 180 -22.24 20.61 4.94
C PRO A 180 -21.00 20.44 5.84
N LYS A 181 -20.78 21.37 6.79
CA LYS A 181 -19.65 21.30 7.74
C LYS A 181 -19.58 19.97 8.50
N LYS A 182 -20.72 19.40 8.87
CA LYS A 182 -20.80 18.08 9.54
C LYS A 182 -20.25 16.94 8.66
N ALA A 183 -20.41 17.04 7.34
CA ALA A 183 -19.86 16.05 6.43
C ALA A 183 -18.32 16.10 6.33
N MET A 184 -17.70 17.23 6.66
CA MET A 184 -16.23 17.34 6.72
C MET A 184 -15.66 16.39 7.77
N THR A 185 -16.28 16.33 8.94
CA THR A 185 -15.90 15.40 10.01
C THR A 185 -16.05 13.95 9.57
N ILE A 186 -17.14 13.63 8.86
CA ILE A 186 -17.38 12.29 8.32
C ILE A 186 -16.30 11.90 7.32
N MET A 187 -15.89 12.82 6.45
CA MET A 187 -14.81 12.55 5.51
C MET A 187 -13.46 12.31 6.21
N LYS A 188 -13.15 13.02 7.31
CA LYS A 188 -11.95 12.72 8.11
C LYS A 188 -12.00 11.32 8.72
N VAL A 189 -13.14 10.96 9.32
CA VAL A 189 -13.36 9.61 9.87
C VAL A 189 -13.26 8.56 8.75
N TRP A 190 -13.82 8.85 7.58
CA TRP A 190 -13.73 7.97 6.42
C TRP A 190 -12.29 7.84 5.90
N ALA A 191 -11.49 8.90 5.89
CA ALA A 191 -10.09 8.83 5.50
C ALA A 191 -9.28 7.91 6.45
N VAL A 192 -9.56 7.98 7.75
CA VAL A 192 -8.99 7.04 8.74
C VAL A 192 -9.44 5.61 8.47
N LEU A 193 -10.74 5.40 8.22
CA LEU A 193 -11.27 4.08 7.85
C LEU A 193 -10.65 3.55 6.54
N PHE A 194 -10.49 4.41 5.54
CA PHE A 194 -9.88 4.07 4.25
C PHE A 194 -8.43 3.66 4.44
N ALA A 195 -7.66 4.38 5.27
CA ALA A 195 -6.30 4.00 5.62
C ALA A 195 -6.26 2.64 6.36
N PHE A 196 -7.18 2.44 7.31
CA PHE A 196 -7.31 1.19 8.06
C PHE A 196 -7.59 -0.01 7.13
N VAL A 197 -8.64 0.08 6.31
CA VAL A 197 -8.98 -0.98 5.34
C VAL A 197 -7.87 -1.15 4.30
N GLY A 198 -7.26 -0.06 3.84
CA GLY A 198 -6.15 -0.11 2.88
C GLY A 198 -4.92 -0.85 3.41
N ILE A 199 -4.58 -0.68 4.68
CA ILE A 199 -3.51 -1.43 5.35
C ILE A 199 -3.85 -2.93 5.41
N GLN A 200 -5.09 -3.29 5.71
CA GLN A 200 -5.51 -4.71 5.69
C GLN A 200 -5.50 -5.30 4.28
N MET A 201 -5.94 -4.54 3.28
CA MET A 201 -5.84 -4.95 1.87
C MET A 201 -4.38 -5.14 1.44
N ALA A 202 -3.48 -4.25 1.89
CA ALA A 202 -2.05 -4.40 1.65
C ALA A 202 -1.49 -5.68 2.27
N TRP A 203 -1.89 -6.02 3.50
CA TRP A 203 -1.50 -7.26 4.15
C TRP A 203 -1.92 -8.50 3.35
N ASN A 204 -3.16 -8.52 2.86
CA ASN A 204 -3.70 -9.64 2.10
C ASN A 204 -3.05 -9.78 0.71
N PHE A 205 -2.60 -8.70 0.10
CA PHE A 205 -1.94 -8.72 -1.20
C PHE A 205 -0.43 -8.93 -1.15
N GLN A 206 0.17 -8.95 0.04
CA GLN A 206 1.58 -9.29 0.23
C GLN A 206 1.91 -10.66 -0.39
N PRO A 207 3.08 -10.85 -1.03
CA PRO A 207 4.18 -9.90 -1.20
C PRO A 207 3.98 -8.90 -2.34
N PHE A 208 4.41 -7.64 -2.09
CA PHE A 208 4.66 -6.62 -3.12
C PHE A 208 6.15 -6.60 -3.52
N VAL A 209 7.07 -6.39 -2.57
CA VAL A 209 8.52 -6.37 -2.89
C VAL A 209 9.04 -7.77 -3.26
N GLY A 210 8.65 -8.79 -2.47
CA GLY A 210 9.19 -10.15 -2.55
C GLY A 210 10.60 -10.27 -1.97
N ASP A 211 10.94 -11.46 -1.48
CA ASP A 211 12.29 -11.80 -1.00
C ASP A 211 13.03 -12.55 -2.11
N ARG A 212 14.28 -12.18 -2.40
CA ARG A 212 15.13 -12.85 -3.41
C ARG A 212 15.47 -14.30 -3.04
N SER A 213 15.47 -14.61 -1.75
CA SER A 213 15.81 -15.93 -1.23
C SER A 213 14.64 -16.93 -1.27
N GLN A 214 13.42 -16.45 -1.52
CA GLN A 214 12.21 -17.27 -1.57
C GLN A 214 11.67 -17.40 -2.99
N PRO A 215 11.04 -18.55 -3.35
CA PRO A 215 10.38 -18.68 -4.64
C PRO A 215 9.25 -17.67 -4.77
N PHE A 216 8.93 -17.30 -6.02
CA PHE A 216 7.80 -16.41 -6.32
C PHE A 216 6.49 -16.96 -5.73
N GLN A 217 5.74 -16.10 -5.04
CA GLN A 217 4.44 -16.42 -4.47
C GLN A 217 3.42 -15.36 -4.88
N LEU A 218 2.30 -15.80 -5.47
CA LEU A 218 1.24 -14.88 -5.90
C LEU A 218 0.55 -14.23 -4.69
N PHE A 219 0.31 -14.97 -3.62
CA PHE A 219 -0.16 -14.47 -2.32
C PHE A 219 0.56 -15.24 -1.23
N ARG A 220 0.96 -14.56 -0.14
CA ARG A 220 1.50 -15.26 1.02
C ARG A 220 0.34 -15.93 1.76
N HIS A 221 0.49 -17.20 2.15
CA HIS A 221 -0.41 -17.83 3.12
C HIS A 221 -0.26 -17.08 4.45
N ASN A 222 -1.22 -16.20 4.76
CA ASN A 222 -1.25 -15.44 6.00
C ASN A 222 -2.29 -16.07 6.92
N GLU A 223 -1.86 -16.65 8.04
CA GLU A 223 -2.74 -16.93 9.17
C GLU A 223 -2.81 -15.67 10.07
N GLY A 224 -3.88 -14.88 9.95
CA GLY A 224 -4.12 -13.70 10.80
C GLY A 224 -4.21 -12.35 10.07
N ASN A 225 -4.42 -11.26 10.82
CA ASN A 225 -4.57 -9.90 10.29
C ASN A 225 -3.37 -9.00 10.66
N PHE A 226 -3.14 -7.91 9.91
CA PHE A 226 -1.98 -7.04 10.18
C PHE A 226 -1.99 -6.44 11.59
N TYR A 227 -3.15 -6.15 12.18
CA TYR A 227 -3.22 -5.56 13.52
C TYR A 227 -2.79 -6.55 14.60
N THR A 228 -3.20 -7.82 14.49
CA THR A 228 -2.75 -8.89 15.38
C THR A 228 -1.25 -9.11 15.24
N ALA A 229 -0.71 -9.02 14.03
CA ALA A 229 0.72 -9.13 13.80
C ALA A 229 1.50 -7.97 14.46
N VAL A 230 1.01 -6.73 14.36
CA VAL A 230 1.63 -5.57 15.01
C VAL A 230 1.55 -5.66 16.53
N VAL A 231 0.38 -5.96 17.10
CA VAL A 231 0.21 -6.10 18.56
C VAL A 231 1.08 -7.23 19.10
N TYR A 232 1.13 -8.37 18.41
CA TYR A 232 2.00 -9.48 18.78
C TYR A 232 3.49 -9.10 18.72
N SER A 233 3.91 -8.39 17.66
CA SER A 233 5.30 -7.95 17.49
C SER A 233 5.70 -6.93 18.56
N LEU A 234 4.82 -5.99 18.89
CA LEU A 234 5.03 -5.02 19.97
C LEU A 234 5.08 -5.70 21.34
N GLY A 235 4.20 -6.66 21.60
CA GLY A 235 4.22 -7.44 22.84
C GLY A 235 5.51 -8.23 23.00
N ARG A 236 6.05 -8.81 21.91
CA ARG A 236 7.36 -9.46 21.93
C ARG A 236 8.50 -8.50 22.22
N LEU A 237 8.54 -7.33 21.58
CA LEU A 237 9.56 -6.32 21.85
C LEU A 237 9.49 -5.81 23.30
N ALA A 238 8.29 -5.66 23.85
CA ALA A 238 8.10 -5.23 25.24
C ALA A 238 8.49 -6.33 26.26
N HIS A 239 8.36 -7.61 25.91
CA HIS A 239 8.75 -8.73 26.78
C HIS A 239 10.20 -9.21 26.56
N ASP A 240 10.80 -8.97 25.40
CA ASP A 240 12.19 -9.35 25.10
C ASP A 240 13.22 -8.45 25.82
N GLU A 241 12.82 -7.30 26.39
CA GLU A 241 13.66 -6.56 27.36
C GLU A 241 13.80 -7.29 28.70
N GLU A 242 12.88 -8.19 29.04
CA GLU A 242 12.90 -8.92 30.32
C GLU A 242 13.75 -10.21 30.25
N LYS A 243 14.23 -10.59 29.06
CA LYS A 243 15.02 -11.81 28.89
C LYS A 243 16.13 -11.66 27.86
N ALA A 244 17.11 -10.81 28.17
CA ALA A 244 18.44 -10.97 27.60
C ALA A 244 18.88 -12.44 27.80
N PRO A 245 19.25 -13.20 26.75
CA PRO A 245 19.78 -14.53 26.94
C PRO A 245 21.09 -14.41 27.73
N GLN A 246 21.10 -14.95 28.95
CA GLN A 246 22.35 -15.21 29.64
C GLN A 246 23.17 -16.13 28.74
N VAL A 247 24.22 -15.57 28.16
CA VAL A 247 25.34 -16.35 27.64
C VAL A 247 25.97 -17.05 28.83
N ALA A 248 25.79 -18.36 28.92
CA ALA A 248 26.58 -19.22 29.79
C ALA A 248 27.22 -20.33 28.92
N PRO A 249 28.56 -20.47 28.91
CA PRO A 249 29.26 -21.47 28.13
C PRO A 249 29.33 -22.77 28.93
N SER A 250 28.75 -23.87 28.44
CA SER A 250 28.91 -25.22 29.00
C SER A 250 28.34 -26.23 27.98
N GLY A 251 29.01 -27.29 27.54
CA GLY A 251 30.32 -27.81 27.87
C GLY A 251 30.68 -28.88 26.82
N THR A 252 31.97 -28.91 26.50
CA THR A 252 32.78 -30.04 26.02
C THR A 252 32.07 -31.39 25.78
N LEU A 253 32.19 -31.88 24.55
CA LEU A 253 32.03 -33.30 24.19
C LEU A 253 32.80 -34.21 25.16
N ARG A 254 32.11 -35.22 25.70
CA ARG A 254 32.71 -36.50 26.11
C ARG A 254 31.89 -37.64 25.52
N PRO A 255 32.49 -38.59 24.79
CA PRO A 255 31.79 -39.77 24.30
C PRO A 255 31.57 -40.75 25.46
N GLY A 256 30.30 -41.04 25.75
CA GLY A 256 29.91 -42.03 26.76
C GLY A 256 30.21 -43.45 26.28
N VAL A 257 31.27 -44.03 26.82
CA VAL A 257 31.54 -45.47 26.87
C VAL A 257 30.44 -46.10 27.74
N GLY A 258 29.35 -46.56 27.11
CA GLY A 258 28.23 -47.17 27.83
C GLY A 258 27.36 -48.13 27.01
N GLY A 259 27.54 -48.22 25.68
CA GLY A 259 26.75 -49.09 24.80
C GLY A 259 27.44 -50.40 24.37
N LEU A 260 28.65 -50.69 24.85
CA LEU A 260 29.51 -51.79 24.36
C LEU A 260 29.60 -53.00 25.30
N LEU A 261 28.87 -52.99 26.42
CA LEU A 261 28.79 -54.12 27.37
C LEU A 261 27.51 -54.96 27.20
N GLU A 262 26.41 -54.41 26.66
CA GLU A 262 25.16 -55.18 26.45
C GLU A 262 25.16 -56.05 25.18
N LEU A 263 26.11 -55.87 24.26
CA LEU A 263 26.25 -56.70 23.05
C LEU A 263 27.20 -57.90 23.22
N ARG A 264 27.85 -58.05 24.38
CA ARG A 264 28.77 -59.18 24.66
C ARG A 264 28.17 -60.27 25.56
N GLU A 265 27.09 -60.00 26.29
CA GLU A 265 26.39 -61.02 27.09
C GLU A 265 25.37 -61.84 26.29
N ARG A 266 24.93 -61.39 25.09
CA ARG A 266 23.99 -62.15 24.24
C ARG A 266 24.62 -63.19 23.31
N SER A 267 25.95 -63.38 23.31
CA SER A 267 26.64 -64.29 22.38
C SER A 267 27.34 -65.48 23.06
N SER A 268 27.01 -65.85 24.31
CA SER A 268 27.72 -66.93 25.03
C SER A 268 26.84 -68.06 25.59
N THR A 269 25.59 -68.18 25.15
CA THR A 269 24.73 -69.32 25.50
C THR A 269 23.92 -69.79 24.30
N ASP A 270 24.57 -70.45 23.33
CA ASP A 270 23.99 -71.66 22.70
C ASP A 270 25.06 -72.44 21.91
N SER A 271 25.65 -73.44 22.55
CA SER A 271 26.34 -74.54 21.89
C SER A 271 26.42 -75.69 22.89
N SER A 272 25.62 -76.73 22.67
CA SER A 272 26.01 -78.15 22.74
C SER A 272 24.77 -79.02 22.92
N GLY A 273 24.49 -79.93 21.97
CA GLY A 273 23.56 -81.03 22.25
C GLY A 273 22.90 -81.72 21.04
N VAL A 274 23.70 -82.31 20.15
CA VAL A 274 23.27 -83.47 19.31
C VAL A 274 23.15 -84.69 20.24
N PRO A 275 22.12 -85.57 20.16
CA PRO A 275 22.28 -86.81 19.37
C PRO A 275 21.01 -87.50 18.81
N THR A 276 21.24 -88.23 17.70
CA THR A 276 20.68 -89.54 17.28
C THR A 276 19.17 -89.81 17.38
N ARG A 277 18.51 -90.14 16.26
CA ARG A 277 18.42 -91.49 15.66
C ARG A 277 17.80 -91.42 14.26
#